data_AF-A0A484LTH3-F1
#
_entry.id   AF-A0A484LTH3-F1
#
_cell.length_a   1.000
_cell.length_b   1.000
_cell.length_c   1.000
_cell.angle_alpha   90.00
_cell.angle_beta   90.00
_cell.angle_gamma   90.00
#
_symmetry.space_group_name_H-M   'P 1'
#
loop_
_entity.id
_entity.type
_entity.pdbx_description
1 polymer ?
#
loop_
_entity_poly.entity_id
_entity_poly.type
_entity_poly.pdbx_seq_one_letter_code
_entity_poly.pdbx_strand_id
1 'polypeptide(L)'
;MEWKRLNCSEYEERPWKALEFYSGIGGMRYSLIEAAVNAVVVEAFDINDVANDVYEHNFRHRPHQGNIQTLSAADLDGYRADAWLLSPPCQPYTRQGLQKGSKDARAASFLKILELIPDVAMPPLFLFVENVVGFEKSDTHDKMMEILEKHEFVTQEFILSPLQFGIPYSRPRYYCLAKRKPLTFRSTKHDNQLLWNPGAFLWQDENITFNDDDQSQEYWEELLQHCQPIENFLEWESSANECKSKLFCSLAANNSENADSDDADNGLDSDFSNEYVVPTNLVDRWGDAMDIVFPYSKRCCCFTKSYYRYVKGTGSLLATKQGNIKSKASLKDLCLRYFTPREVANLHSFPADFKFPQHVSLRQRYALFGNSLSVGVVAPLLRYLFMEAPTPMTH
;
A
#
# COMPACT_ATOMS: atom_id res chain seq x y z
N MET A 1 14.22 -33.74 -31.48
CA MET A 1 13.03 -33.79 -30.61
C MET A 1 12.10 -32.69 -31.06
N GLU A 2 11.06 -33.08 -31.79
CA GLU A 2 10.07 -32.16 -32.37
C GLU A 2 9.25 -31.48 -31.27
N TRP A 3 9.26 -30.15 -31.27
CA TRP A 3 8.28 -29.35 -30.52
C TRP A 3 6.95 -29.42 -31.28
N LYS A 4 6.04 -30.29 -30.83
CA LYS A 4 4.66 -30.30 -31.31
C LYS A 4 4.02 -28.95 -30.95
N ARG A 5 3.62 -28.20 -31.98
CA ARG A 5 2.59 -27.15 -31.88
C ARG A 5 1.37 -27.78 -31.20
N LEU A 6 1.11 -27.38 -29.97
CA LEU A 6 -0.15 -27.67 -29.30
C LEU A 6 -1.20 -26.72 -29.87
N ASN A 7 -2.23 -27.31 -30.50
CA ASN A 7 -3.43 -26.59 -30.91
C ASN A 7 -4.12 -26.02 -29.66
N CYS A 8 -4.38 -24.73 -29.66
CA CYS A 8 -5.00 -24.00 -28.58
C CYS A 8 -6.54 -24.01 -28.76
N SER A 9 -7.18 -25.07 -28.25
CA SER A 9 -8.62 -25.07 -27.96
C SER A 9 -8.89 -26.27 -27.03
N GLU A 10 -9.43 -26.01 -25.83
CA GLU A 10 -9.83 -26.97 -24.77
C GLU A 10 -8.88 -27.18 -23.56
N TYR A 11 -8.08 -26.18 -23.16
CA TYR A 11 -7.66 -26.06 -21.76
C TYR A 11 -8.09 -24.70 -21.24
N GLU A 12 -8.93 -24.67 -20.21
CA GLU A 12 -8.98 -23.49 -19.35
C GLU A 12 -7.53 -23.19 -18.93
N GLU A 13 -7.01 -22.02 -19.29
CA GLU A 13 -5.64 -21.65 -18.98
C GLU A 13 -5.42 -21.78 -17.47
N ARG A 14 -4.44 -22.60 -17.07
CA ARG A 14 -4.12 -22.79 -15.65
C ARG A 14 -3.85 -21.44 -15.00
N PRO A 15 -4.28 -21.21 -13.75
CA PRO A 15 -3.97 -19.97 -13.06
C PRO A 15 -2.45 -19.82 -12.88
N TRP A 16 -1.95 -18.59 -13.03
CA TRP A 16 -0.59 -18.23 -12.63
C TRP A 16 -0.43 -18.45 -11.13
N LYS A 17 0.67 -19.07 -10.72
CA LYS A 17 0.96 -19.30 -9.30
C LYS A 17 1.88 -18.22 -8.77
N ALA A 18 1.49 -17.55 -7.69
CA ALA A 18 2.26 -16.47 -7.09
C ALA A 18 2.75 -16.82 -5.68
N LEU A 19 4.00 -16.47 -5.38
CA LEU A 19 4.50 -16.34 -4.00
C LEU A 19 4.37 -14.89 -3.55
N GLU A 20 3.85 -14.69 -2.36
CA GLU A 20 3.70 -13.37 -1.74
C GLU A 20 4.71 -13.20 -0.60
N PHE A 21 5.83 -12.55 -0.88
CA PHE A 21 6.85 -12.26 0.14
C PHE A 21 6.55 -10.95 0.86
N TYR A 22 6.78 -10.94 2.18
CA TYR A 22 6.46 -9.80 3.04
C TYR A 22 4.96 -9.47 3.00
N SER A 23 4.14 -10.51 3.13
CA SER A 23 2.71 -10.44 2.84
C SER A 23 1.93 -9.46 3.72
N GLY A 24 2.42 -9.18 4.93
CA GLY A 24 1.76 -8.32 5.89
C GLY A 24 0.30 -8.74 6.10
N ILE A 25 -0.62 -7.80 5.93
CA ILE A 25 -2.07 -8.03 6.05
C ILE A 25 -2.73 -8.47 4.71
N GLY A 26 -1.92 -8.82 3.71
CA GLY A 26 -2.37 -9.35 2.41
C GLY A 26 -2.81 -8.29 1.41
N GLY A 27 -2.18 -7.12 1.46
CA GLY A 27 -2.44 -6.06 0.48
C GLY A 27 -2.17 -6.53 -0.96
N MET A 28 -1.10 -7.30 -1.18
CA MET A 28 -0.76 -7.81 -2.52
C MET A 28 -1.78 -8.84 -3.00
N ARG A 29 -2.22 -9.76 -2.13
CA ARG A 29 -3.29 -10.71 -2.46
C ARG A 29 -4.61 -10.03 -2.79
N TYR A 30 -5.03 -9.03 -2.02
CA TYR A 30 -6.20 -8.22 -2.38
C TYR A 30 -6.03 -7.52 -3.72
N SER A 31 -4.83 -7.01 -4.01
CA SER A 31 -4.54 -6.41 -5.31
C SER A 31 -4.60 -7.41 -6.46
N LEU A 32 -4.16 -8.66 -6.28
CA LEU A 32 -4.35 -9.72 -7.29
C LEU A 32 -5.83 -10.00 -7.55
N ILE A 33 -6.64 -10.09 -6.49
CA ILE A 33 -8.08 -10.33 -6.59
C ILE A 33 -8.75 -9.17 -7.34
N GLU A 34 -8.47 -7.93 -6.94
CA GLU A 34 -9.02 -6.71 -7.56
C GLU A 34 -8.52 -6.50 -9.00
N ALA A 35 -7.30 -6.93 -9.31
CA ALA A 35 -6.77 -6.90 -10.66
C ALA A 35 -7.57 -7.78 -11.62
N ALA A 36 -8.33 -8.76 -11.09
CA ALA A 36 -9.11 -9.75 -11.84
C ALA A 36 -8.25 -10.54 -12.83
N VAL A 37 -7.01 -10.85 -12.42
CA VAL A 37 -6.09 -11.69 -13.19
C VAL A 37 -6.30 -13.16 -12.82
N ASN A 38 -6.10 -14.07 -13.78
CA ASN A 38 -6.14 -15.51 -13.52
C ASN A 38 -4.86 -15.97 -12.79
N ALA A 39 -4.71 -15.54 -11.53
CA ALA A 39 -3.56 -15.84 -10.68
C ALA A 39 -4.01 -16.19 -9.26
N VAL A 40 -3.27 -17.08 -8.61
CA VAL A 40 -3.52 -17.53 -7.24
C VAL A 40 -2.25 -17.43 -6.41
N VAL A 41 -2.37 -16.93 -5.19
CA VAL A 41 -1.28 -17.00 -4.21
C VAL A 41 -1.20 -18.43 -3.68
N VAL A 42 -0.09 -19.12 -3.95
CA VAL A 42 0.13 -20.50 -3.49
C VAL A 42 0.79 -20.57 -2.12
N GLU A 43 1.54 -19.55 -1.73
CA GLU A 43 2.09 -19.37 -0.38
C GLU A 43 2.40 -17.89 -0.14
N ALA A 44 2.30 -17.47 1.11
CA ALA A 44 2.62 -16.14 1.59
C ALA A 44 3.64 -16.22 2.74
N PHE A 45 4.53 -15.24 2.86
CA PHE A 45 5.58 -15.23 3.89
C PHE A 45 5.60 -13.92 4.65
N ASP A 46 5.50 -13.97 5.98
CA ASP A 46 5.79 -12.83 6.85
C ASP A 46 6.23 -13.30 8.24
N ILE A 47 7.17 -12.58 8.83
CA ILE A 47 7.70 -12.87 10.17
C ILE A 47 6.78 -12.33 11.28
N ASN A 48 5.90 -11.38 10.95
CA ASN A 48 5.05 -10.72 11.92
C ASN A 48 3.78 -11.54 12.22
N ASP A 49 3.78 -12.17 13.39
CA ASP A 49 2.68 -13.00 13.91
C ASP A 49 1.31 -12.26 13.90
N VAL A 50 1.28 -10.99 14.29
CA VAL A 50 0.04 -10.19 14.30
C VAL A 50 -0.45 -9.90 12.88
N ALA A 51 0.47 -9.67 11.94
CA ALA A 51 0.10 -9.52 10.53
C ALA A 51 -0.45 -10.83 9.96
N ASN A 52 0.16 -11.97 10.32
CA ASN A 52 -0.28 -13.31 9.94
C ASN A 52 -1.67 -13.63 10.47
N ASP A 53 -2.00 -13.24 11.70
CA ASP A 53 -3.35 -13.39 12.26
C ASP A 53 -4.40 -12.63 11.45
N VAL A 54 -4.08 -11.41 11.01
CA VAL A 54 -4.97 -10.60 10.16
C VAL A 54 -5.10 -11.25 8.78
N TYR A 55 -3.99 -11.66 8.18
CA TYR A 55 -4.00 -12.34 6.89
C TYR A 55 -4.87 -13.61 6.95
N GLU A 56 -4.62 -14.48 7.92
CA GLU A 56 -5.36 -15.74 8.12
C GLU A 56 -6.85 -15.51 8.35
N HIS A 57 -7.21 -14.48 9.12
CA HIS A 57 -8.60 -14.13 9.37
C HIS A 57 -9.38 -13.83 8.09
N ASN A 58 -8.73 -13.14 7.15
CA ASN A 58 -9.36 -12.71 5.90
C ASN A 58 -9.30 -13.80 4.81
N PHE A 59 -8.22 -14.58 4.73
CA PHE A 59 -7.99 -15.52 3.63
C PHE A 59 -8.12 -17.00 4.01
N ARG A 60 -8.32 -17.32 5.29
CA ARG A 60 -8.27 -18.69 5.83
C ARG A 60 -6.99 -19.44 5.46
N HIS A 61 -5.92 -18.68 5.28
CA HIS A 61 -4.60 -19.14 4.87
C HIS A 61 -3.59 -18.41 5.75
N ARG A 62 -2.92 -19.11 6.66
CA ARG A 62 -1.89 -18.49 7.50
C ARG A 62 -0.58 -18.43 6.71
N PRO A 63 0.03 -17.25 6.53
CA PRO A 63 1.36 -17.16 5.92
C PRO A 63 2.39 -18.00 6.66
N HIS A 64 3.37 -18.52 5.93
CA HIS A 64 4.54 -19.15 6.52
C HIS A 64 5.30 -18.14 7.40
N GLN A 65 5.30 -18.41 8.70
CA GLN A 65 5.93 -17.56 9.70
C GLN A 65 7.39 -17.94 9.90
N GLY A 66 8.27 -17.26 9.16
CA GLY A 66 9.70 -17.54 9.20
C GLY A 66 10.54 -16.39 8.66
N ASN A 67 11.82 -16.41 8.96
CA ASN A 67 12.77 -15.53 8.30
C ASN A 67 13.00 -16.05 6.88
N ILE A 68 12.50 -15.34 5.87
CA ILE A 68 12.65 -15.69 4.46
C ILE A 68 14.11 -15.91 4.01
N GLN A 69 15.12 -15.40 4.75
CA GLN A 69 16.53 -15.67 4.49
C GLN A 69 16.91 -17.15 4.63
N THR A 70 16.11 -17.94 5.32
CA THR A 70 16.35 -19.38 5.49
C THR A 70 15.82 -20.21 4.33
N LEU A 71 15.05 -19.61 3.41
CA LEU A 71 14.53 -20.31 2.23
C LEU A 71 15.68 -20.67 1.29
N SER A 72 15.66 -21.91 0.81
CA SER A 72 16.55 -22.42 -0.23
C SER A 72 15.86 -22.42 -1.59
N ALA A 73 16.64 -22.56 -2.67
CA ALA A 73 16.08 -22.74 -4.01
C ALA A 73 15.13 -23.95 -4.10
N ALA A 74 15.47 -25.05 -3.41
CA ALA A 74 14.63 -26.25 -3.38
C ALA A 74 13.27 -26.02 -2.68
N ASP A 75 13.25 -25.20 -1.62
CA ASP A 75 11.99 -24.82 -0.96
C ASP A 75 11.10 -24.03 -1.94
N LEU A 76 11.69 -23.08 -2.68
CA LEU A 76 10.98 -22.26 -3.66
C LEU A 76 10.46 -23.07 -4.86
N ASP A 77 11.26 -24.01 -5.37
CA ASP A 77 10.88 -24.92 -6.45
C ASP A 77 9.67 -25.81 -6.07
N GLY A 78 9.53 -26.14 -4.78
CA GLY A 78 8.41 -26.93 -4.26
C GLY A 78 7.04 -26.31 -4.53
N TYR A 79 6.96 -24.97 -4.54
CA TYR A 79 5.71 -24.24 -4.79
C TYR A 79 5.34 -24.14 -6.27
N ARG A 80 6.33 -24.31 -7.17
CA ARG A 80 6.15 -24.18 -8.62
C ARG A 80 5.49 -22.85 -9.02
N ALA A 81 5.97 -21.76 -8.46
CA ALA A 81 5.40 -20.44 -8.67
C ALA A 81 5.92 -19.80 -9.98
N ASP A 82 4.99 -19.21 -10.73
CA ASP A 82 5.27 -18.45 -11.95
C ASP A 82 5.59 -16.97 -11.65
N ALA A 83 5.15 -16.44 -10.50
CA ALA A 83 5.31 -15.05 -10.11
C ALA A 83 5.80 -14.89 -8.68
N TRP A 84 6.70 -13.94 -8.43
CA TRP A 84 7.10 -13.53 -7.09
C TRP A 84 6.69 -12.07 -6.86
N LEU A 85 5.89 -11.84 -5.83
CA LEU A 85 5.39 -10.52 -5.47
C LEU A 85 6.00 -10.12 -4.13
N LEU A 86 6.66 -8.96 -4.07
CA LEU A 86 7.49 -8.56 -2.94
C LEU A 86 7.17 -7.13 -2.49
N SER A 87 7.03 -6.92 -1.19
CA SER A 87 6.98 -5.59 -0.56
C SER A 87 7.96 -5.52 0.63
N PRO A 88 9.29 -5.53 0.36
CA PRO A 88 10.31 -5.59 1.40
C PRO A 88 10.27 -4.38 2.35
N PRO A 89 10.70 -4.55 3.62
CA PRO A 89 10.69 -3.47 4.61
C PRO A 89 11.59 -2.30 4.21
N CYS A 90 11.04 -1.07 4.23
CA CYS A 90 11.68 0.11 3.64
C CYS A 90 12.71 0.84 4.54
N GLN A 91 12.96 0.30 5.74
CA GLN A 91 13.68 0.99 6.81
C GLN A 91 15.15 1.40 6.52
N PRO A 92 15.91 0.86 5.53
CA PRO A 92 17.22 1.40 5.16
C PRO A 92 17.15 2.70 4.33
N TYR A 93 16.03 2.98 3.64
CA TYR A 93 15.96 3.95 2.54
C TYR A 93 15.11 5.20 2.84
N THR A 94 14.53 5.30 4.03
CA THR A 94 13.75 6.49 4.43
C THR A 94 14.65 7.72 4.65
N ARG A 95 14.14 8.91 4.30
CA ARG A 95 14.84 10.22 4.48
C ARG A 95 15.34 10.50 5.92
N GLN A 96 14.79 9.82 6.93
CA GLN A 96 15.15 9.98 8.35
C GLN A 96 15.96 8.80 8.93
N GLY A 97 16.27 7.78 8.13
CA GLY A 97 17.05 6.61 8.54
C GLY A 97 18.56 6.84 8.48
N LEU A 98 19.34 5.99 9.17
CA LEU A 98 20.81 6.01 9.21
C LEU A 98 21.51 5.73 7.86
N GLN A 99 20.78 5.72 6.73
CA GLN A 99 21.26 5.41 5.37
C GLN A 99 22.30 4.27 5.31
N LYS A 100 22.03 3.17 6.03
CA LYS A 100 22.95 2.02 6.08
C LYS A 100 22.90 1.15 4.82
N GLY A 101 22.02 1.45 3.86
CA GLY A 101 21.92 0.78 2.56
C GLY A 101 21.86 -0.75 2.68
N SER A 102 22.61 -1.45 1.84
CA SER A 102 22.71 -2.91 1.82
C SER A 102 23.34 -3.57 3.06
N LYS A 103 23.90 -2.79 4.01
CA LYS A 103 24.42 -3.34 5.28
C LYS A 103 23.34 -3.56 6.34
N ASP A 104 22.10 -3.18 6.04
CA ASP A 104 20.96 -3.42 6.91
C ASP A 104 20.45 -4.87 6.74
N ALA A 105 20.27 -5.59 7.85
CA ALA A 105 19.74 -6.96 7.83
C ALA A 105 18.38 -7.07 7.09
N ARG A 106 17.61 -5.97 7.07
CA ARG A 106 16.32 -5.88 6.38
C ARG A 106 16.47 -5.85 4.86
N ALA A 107 17.48 -5.13 4.34
CA ALA A 107 17.86 -5.15 2.93
C ALA A 107 18.45 -6.49 2.50
N ALA A 108 19.20 -7.14 3.40
CA ALA A 108 19.83 -8.43 3.13
C ALA A 108 18.81 -9.54 2.86
N SER A 109 17.63 -9.50 3.50
CA SER A 109 16.56 -10.49 3.23
C SER A 109 16.03 -10.43 1.81
N PHE A 110 15.90 -9.22 1.26
CA PHE A 110 15.40 -8.98 -0.09
C PHE A 110 16.40 -9.45 -1.15
N LEU A 111 17.65 -9.02 -1.02
CA LEU A 111 18.71 -9.45 -1.93
C LEU A 111 18.92 -10.97 -1.89
N LYS A 112 18.86 -11.57 -0.70
CA LYS A 112 19.01 -13.03 -0.55
C LYS A 112 17.96 -13.81 -1.36
N ILE A 113 16.72 -13.33 -1.40
CA ILE A 113 15.67 -13.97 -2.22
C ILE A 113 15.96 -13.80 -3.71
N LEU A 114 16.32 -12.60 -4.17
CA LEU A 114 16.66 -12.37 -5.57
C LEU A 114 17.88 -13.17 -6.03
N GLU A 115 18.88 -13.33 -5.17
CA GLU A 115 20.08 -14.14 -5.42
C GLU A 115 19.77 -15.64 -5.59
N LEU A 116 18.58 -16.13 -5.21
CA LEU A 116 18.15 -17.52 -5.45
C LEU A 116 17.59 -17.75 -6.86
N ILE A 117 17.22 -16.69 -7.60
CA ILE A 117 16.71 -16.79 -8.98
C ILE A 117 17.61 -17.64 -9.92
N PRO A 118 18.96 -17.54 -9.89
CA PRO A 118 19.81 -18.44 -10.69
C PRO A 118 19.76 -19.91 -10.28
N ASP A 119 19.46 -20.20 -9.02
CA ASP A 119 19.63 -21.53 -8.43
C ASP A 119 18.33 -22.36 -8.41
N VAL A 120 17.17 -21.72 -8.61
CA VAL A 120 15.88 -22.40 -8.74
C VAL A 120 15.75 -23.10 -10.09
N ALA A 121 15.23 -24.32 -10.09
CA ALA A 121 14.99 -25.10 -11.30
C ALA A 121 13.89 -24.47 -12.17
N MET A 122 12.89 -23.82 -11.55
CA MET A 122 11.82 -23.10 -12.24
C MET A 122 11.80 -21.64 -11.79
N PRO A 123 12.62 -20.78 -12.42
CA PRO A 123 12.66 -19.37 -12.06
C PRO A 123 11.36 -18.64 -12.44
N PRO A 124 10.98 -17.59 -11.69
CA PRO A 124 9.73 -16.89 -11.93
C PRO A 124 9.74 -16.22 -13.31
N LEU A 125 8.56 -16.16 -13.92
CA LEU A 125 8.29 -15.43 -15.15
C LEU A 125 7.95 -13.96 -14.88
N PHE A 126 7.37 -13.69 -13.71
CA PHE A 126 6.96 -12.35 -13.30
C PHE A 126 7.56 -12.00 -11.94
N LEU A 127 7.99 -10.75 -11.79
CA LEU A 127 8.44 -10.17 -10.54
C LEU A 127 7.73 -8.83 -10.35
N PHE A 128 7.22 -8.60 -9.14
CA PHE A 128 6.62 -7.34 -8.74
C PHE A 128 7.24 -6.87 -7.43
N VAL A 129 7.75 -5.65 -7.39
CA VAL A 129 8.35 -5.07 -6.18
C VAL A 129 7.68 -3.74 -5.86
N GLU A 130 7.18 -3.58 -4.64
CA GLU A 130 6.78 -2.28 -4.07
C GLU A 130 7.82 -1.82 -3.05
N ASN A 131 8.13 -0.52 -3.03
CA ASN A 131 9.01 0.07 -2.03
C ASN A 131 8.74 1.58 -1.85
N VAL A 132 9.45 2.22 -0.92
CA VAL A 132 9.38 3.68 -0.74
C VAL A 132 10.13 4.45 -1.81
N VAL A 133 9.67 5.68 -2.07
CA VAL A 133 10.43 6.67 -2.83
C VAL A 133 11.78 6.92 -2.17
N GLY A 134 12.83 6.93 -2.97
CA GLY A 134 14.24 6.91 -2.56
C GLY A 134 14.89 5.54 -2.72
N PHE A 135 14.11 4.45 -2.84
CA PHE A 135 14.64 3.12 -3.12
C PHE A 135 15.33 3.06 -4.48
N GLU A 136 14.81 3.75 -5.50
CA GLU A 136 15.36 3.86 -6.86
C GLU A 136 16.74 4.50 -6.94
N LYS A 137 17.25 5.03 -5.82
CA LYS A 137 18.58 5.65 -5.69
C LYS A 137 19.49 4.86 -4.77
N SER A 138 19.08 3.66 -4.36
CA SER A 138 19.79 2.84 -3.38
C SER A 138 20.68 1.81 -4.04
N ASP A 139 21.76 1.45 -3.35
CA ASP A 139 22.65 0.34 -3.73
C ASP A 139 21.94 -1.02 -3.83
N THR A 140 20.80 -1.16 -3.16
CA THR A 140 19.99 -2.38 -3.19
C THR A 140 19.13 -2.45 -4.44
N HIS A 141 18.66 -1.31 -4.92
CA HIS A 141 18.00 -1.20 -6.22
C HIS A 141 18.98 -1.49 -7.35
N ASP A 142 20.19 -0.91 -7.32
CA ASP A 142 21.24 -1.18 -8.33
C ASP A 142 21.51 -2.69 -8.46
N LYS A 143 21.65 -3.39 -7.32
CA LYS A 143 21.85 -4.85 -7.29
C LYS A 143 20.63 -5.63 -7.79
N MET A 144 19.42 -5.19 -7.46
CA MET A 144 18.20 -5.81 -7.98
C MET A 144 18.18 -5.71 -9.51
N MET A 145 18.46 -4.53 -10.06
CA MET A 145 18.49 -4.31 -11.51
C MET A 145 19.57 -5.16 -12.20
N GLU A 146 20.77 -5.27 -11.62
CA GLU A 146 21.83 -6.15 -12.12
C GLU A 146 21.41 -7.63 -12.16
N ILE A 147 20.77 -8.12 -11.09
CA ILE A 147 20.26 -9.50 -11.02
C ILE A 147 19.17 -9.72 -12.08
N LEU A 148 18.20 -8.81 -12.18
CA LEU A 148 17.11 -8.91 -13.15
C LEU A 148 17.61 -8.91 -14.59
N GLU A 149 18.51 -7.99 -14.95
CA GLU A 149 19.11 -7.89 -16.28
C GLU A 149 19.88 -9.17 -16.63
N LYS A 150 20.74 -9.65 -15.71
CA LYS A 150 21.52 -10.88 -15.88
C LYS A 150 20.65 -12.12 -16.11
N HIS A 151 19.44 -12.12 -15.56
CA HIS A 151 18.48 -13.22 -15.69
C HIS A 151 17.39 -12.97 -16.74
N GLU A 152 17.67 -12.08 -17.70
CA GLU A 152 16.84 -11.83 -18.88
C GLU A 152 15.43 -11.30 -18.55
N PHE A 153 15.30 -10.57 -17.44
CA PHE A 153 14.11 -9.80 -17.18
C PHE A 153 14.15 -8.47 -17.93
N VAL A 154 13.02 -8.07 -18.48
CA VAL A 154 12.73 -6.72 -18.92
C VAL A 154 11.92 -6.05 -17.82
N THR A 155 12.27 -4.82 -17.44
CA THR A 155 11.60 -4.11 -16.35
C THR A 155 10.84 -2.88 -16.83
N GLN A 156 9.84 -2.45 -16.06
CA GLN A 156 9.25 -1.12 -16.12
C GLN A 156 9.05 -0.63 -14.68
N GLU A 157 9.61 0.53 -14.37
CA GLU A 157 9.62 1.07 -13.02
C GLU A 157 8.70 2.28 -12.92
N PHE A 158 8.12 2.50 -11.75
CA PHE A 158 7.17 3.59 -11.53
C PHE A 158 7.34 4.23 -10.17
N ILE A 159 7.12 5.54 -10.07
CA ILE A 159 6.79 6.20 -8.80
C ILE A 159 5.38 6.76 -8.91
N LEU A 160 4.46 6.15 -8.15
CA LEU A 160 3.03 6.47 -8.24
C LEU A 160 2.40 6.69 -6.86
N SER A 161 1.36 7.51 -6.84
CA SER A 161 0.55 7.84 -5.65
C SER A 161 -0.93 7.57 -5.94
N PRO A 162 -1.73 7.15 -4.94
CA PRO A 162 -3.18 6.97 -5.10
C PRO A 162 -3.92 8.19 -5.66
N LEU A 163 -3.39 9.40 -5.46
CA LEU A 163 -3.88 10.64 -6.10
C LEU A 163 -4.02 10.51 -7.63
N GLN A 164 -3.10 9.80 -8.28
CA GLN A 164 -3.12 9.58 -9.74
C GLN A 164 -4.21 8.59 -10.19
N PHE A 165 -4.89 7.95 -9.24
CA PHE A 165 -5.96 6.99 -9.45
C PHE A 165 -7.30 7.53 -8.91
N GLY A 166 -7.39 8.83 -8.66
CA GLY A 166 -8.60 9.49 -8.17
C GLY A 166 -8.90 9.26 -6.69
N ILE A 167 -7.96 8.70 -5.93
CA ILE A 167 -8.11 8.45 -4.48
C ILE A 167 -7.46 9.63 -3.74
N PRO A 168 -8.15 10.29 -2.78
CA PRO A 168 -7.65 11.48 -2.09
C PRO A 168 -6.58 11.17 -1.04
N TYR A 169 -5.58 10.36 -1.38
CA TYR A 169 -4.56 9.86 -0.47
C TYR A 169 -3.16 9.99 -1.06
N SER A 170 -2.34 10.86 -0.45
CA SER A 170 -0.95 11.06 -0.84
C SER A 170 -0.06 9.97 -0.26
N ARG A 171 0.27 8.96 -1.07
CA ARG A 171 1.17 7.86 -0.70
C ARG A 171 2.07 7.50 -1.90
N PRO A 172 3.03 8.36 -2.28
CA PRO A 172 3.95 8.04 -3.35
C PRO A 172 4.81 6.84 -2.95
N ARG A 173 4.94 5.87 -3.86
CA ARG A 173 5.72 4.64 -3.71
C ARG A 173 6.39 4.29 -5.02
N TYR A 174 7.53 3.63 -4.89
CA TYR A 174 8.26 3.01 -5.99
C TYR A 174 7.65 1.64 -6.30
N TYR A 175 7.60 1.30 -7.58
CA TYR A 175 7.17 0.01 -8.09
C TYR A 175 8.13 -0.46 -9.18
N CYS A 176 8.46 -1.76 -9.21
CA CYS A 176 9.15 -2.40 -10.32
C CYS A 176 8.34 -3.59 -10.80
N LEU A 177 8.00 -3.58 -12.09
CA LEU A 177 7.37 -4.70 -12.78
C LEU A 177 8.43 -5.34 -13.66
N ALA A 178 8.57 -6.65 -13.59
CA ALA A 178 9.58 -7.37 -14.36
C ALA A 178 8.98 -8.62 -15.01
N LYS A 179 9.25 -8.79 -16.31
CA LYS A 179 8.85 -9.95 -17.12
C LYS A 179 10.09 -10.65 -17.62
N ARG A 180 10.20 -11.96 -17.43
CA ARG A 180 11.28 -12.75 -17.97
C ARG A 180 11.05 -13.02 -19.45
N LYS A 181 12.08 -12.84 -20.29
CA LYS A 181 12.02 -13.21 -21.70
C LYS A 181 11.63 -14.70 -21.85
N PRO A 182 10.81 -15.04 -22.88
CA PRO A 182 10.41 -14.20 -24.01
C PRO A 182 9.17 -13.33 -23.77
N LEU A 183 8.65 -13.22 -22.54
CA LEU A 183 7.49 -12.35 -22.26
C LEU A 183 7.86 -10.88 -22.46
N THR A 184 6.90 -10.10 -22.94
CA THR A 184 7.06 -8.65 -23.18
C THR A 184 5.92 -7.86 -22.57
N PHE A 185 6.18 -6.59 -22.27
CA PHE A 185 5.13 -5.63 -21.92
C PHE A 185 4.35 -5.23 -23.17
N ARG A 186 3.08 -4.84 -23.00
CA ARG A 186 2.25 -4.33 -24.10
C ARG A 186 2.85 -3.08 -24.75
N SER A 187 3.52 -2.25 -23.95
CA SER A 187 4.18 -1.03 -24.40
C SER A 187 5.68 -1.13 -24.17
N THR A 188 6.44 -1.60 -25.16
CA THR A 188 7.90 -1.77 -25.06
C THR A 188 8.69 -0.45 -25.11
N LYS A 189 8.05 0.67 -25.48
CA LYS A 189 8.68 2.00 -25.51
C LYS A 189 9.25 2.46 -24.16
N HIS A 190 8.75 1.88 -23.08
CA HIS A 190 9.06 2.23 -21.70
C HIS A 190 9.91 1.19 -20.98
N ASP A 191 10.42 0.20 -21.73
CA ASP A 191 11.24 -0.87 -21.16
C ASP A 191 12.53 -0.29 -20.56
N ASN A 192 12.84 -0.73 -19.34
CA ASN A 192 13.97 -0.34 -18.52
C ASN A 192 14.00 1.17 -18.18
N GLN A 193 12.81 1.78 -18.05
CA GLN A 193 12.66 3.19 -17.65
C GLN A 193 11.87 3.32 -16.35
N LEU A 194 12.15 4.41 -15.63
CA LEU A 194 11.40 4.87 -14.47
C LEU A 194 10.39 5.95 -14.88
N LEU A 195 9.11 5.68 -14.65
CA LEU A 195 8.00 6.54 -15.03
C LEU A 195 7.35 7.17 -13.78
N TRP A 196 6.86 8.41 -13.93
CA TRP A 196 6.17 9.12 -12.85
C TRP A 196 4.67 9.23 -13.05
N ASN A 197 4.16 8.66 -14.14
CA ASN A 197 2.76 8.71 -14.52
C ASN A 197 2.27 7.29 -14.87
N PRO A 198 0.98 6.99 -14.64
CA PRO A 198 0.39 5.71 -15.03
C PRO A 198 -0.05 5.67 -16.51
N GLY A 199 0.31 6.71 -17.29
CA GLY A 199 0.12 6.87 -18.75
C GLY A 199 0.30 5.59 -19.52
N ALA A 200 1.44 4.93 -19.25
CA ALA A 200 1.89 3.71 -19.90
C ALA A 200 0.87 2.56 -19.94
N PHE A 201 -0.06 2.48 -18.98
CA PHE A 201 -0.98 1.34 -18.88
C PHE A 201 -2.44 1.68 -18.55
N LEU A 202 -2.75 2.87 -18.02
CA LEU A 202 -4.13 3.29 -17.74
C LEU A 202 -4.84 3.92 -18.94
N TRP A 203 -4.11 4.64 -19.80
CA TRP A 203 -4.72 5.50 -20.82
C TRP A 203 -4.46 4.89 -22.20
N GLN A 204 -5.48 4.21 -22.75
CA GLN A 204 -5.45 3.68 -24.12
C GLN A 204 -5.77 4.75 -25.17
N ASP A 205 -6.10 5.98 -24.76
CA ASP A 205 -6.34 7.08 -25.69
C ASP A 205 -5.02 7.68 -26.15
N GLU A 206 -4.71 7.50 -27.42
CA GLU A 206 -3.55 8.07 -28.14
C GLU A 206 -3.53 9.62 -28.15
N ASN A 207 -4.53 10.27 -27.57
CA ASN A 207 -4.72 11.73 -27.60
C ASN A 207 -4.26 12.47 -26.33
N ILE A 208 -3.77 11.78 -25.29
CA ILE A 208 -3.18 12.46 -24.13
C ILE A 208 -1.68 12.19 -24.09
N THR A 209 -0.92 13.07 -24.75
CA THR A 209 0.53 13.17 -24.58
C THR A 209 0.80 13.80 -23.22
N PHE A 210 0.82 12.99 -22.17
CA PHE A 210 1.46 13.40 -20.92
C PHE A 210 2.97 13.44 -21.16
N ASN A 211 3.60 14.56 -20.85
CA ASN A 211 5.05 14.63 -20.83
C ASN A 211 5.50 13.71 -19.70
N ASP A 212 6.32 12.69 -20.00
CA ASP A 212 6.55 11.56 -19.07
C ASP A 212 7.21 11.96 -17.73
N ASP A 213 7.70 13.20 -17.65
CA ASP A 213 8.43 13.80 -16.52
C ASP A 213 7.77 15.08 -15.95
N ASP A 214 6.53 15.42 -16.36
CA ASP A 214 5.88 16.64 -15.84
C ASP A 214 5.38 16.45 -14.40
N GLN A 215 6.14 16.98 -13.45
CA GLN A 215 5.74 17.14 -12.05
C GLN A 215 5.38 18.60 -11.72
N SER A 216 4.94 19.38 -12.71
CA SER A 216 4.50 20.75 -12.49
C SER A 216 3.42 20.83 -11.41
N GLN A 217 3.34 22.01 -10.80
CA GLN A 217 2.27 22.30 -9.85
C GLN A 217 0.88 22.18 -10.53
N GLU A 218 0.79 22.57 -11.80
CA GLU A 218 -0.42 22.49 -12.62
C GLU A 218 -0.90 21.04 -12.78
N TYR A 219 0.00 20.10 -13.07
CA TYR A 219 -0.32 18.66 -13.13
C TYR A 219 -0.94 18.15 -11.83
N TRP A 220 -0.34 18.49 -10.68
CA TRP A 220 -0.88 18.06 -9.39
C TRP A 220 -2.22 18.72 -9.06
N GLU A 221 -2.41 19.98 -9.43
CA GLU A 221 -3.69 20.68 -9.27
C GLU A 221 -4.80 20.04 -10.11
N GLU A 222 -4.50 19.66 -11.36
CA GLU A 222 -5.43 18.95 -12.25
C GLU A 222 -5.79 17.56 -11.69
N LEU A 223 -4.82 16.79 -11.21
CA LEU A 223 -5.08 15.49 -10.56
C LEU A 223 -5.99 15.62 -9.34
N LEU A 224 -5.79 16.65 -8.52
CA LEU A 224 -6.61 16.90 -7.34
C LEU A 224 -8.06 17.22 -7.69
N GLN A 225 -8.32 17.84 -8.84
CA GLN A 225 -9.69 18.07 -9.33
C GLN A 225 -10.41 16.77 -9.66
N HIS A 226 -9.69 15.76 -10.15
CA HIS A 226 -10.24 14.44 -10.50
C HIS A 226 -10.35 13.49 -9.31
N CYS A 227 -9.73 13.80 -8.17
CA CYS A 227 -9.86 12.99 -6.96
C CYS A 227 -11.28 13.00 -6.40
N GLN A 228 -11.72 11.87 -5.86
CA GLN A 228 -12.94 11.79 -5.05
C GLN A 228 -12.75 12.58 -3.74
N PRO A 229 -13.81 13.21 -3.19
CA PRO A 229 -13.71 13.85 -1.87
C PRO A 229 -13.51 12.81 -0.76
N ILE A 230 -12.87 13.20 0.34
CA ILE A 230 -12.61 12.32 1.50
C ILE A 230 -13.90 11.72 2.05
N GLU A 231 -15.03 12.45 2.02
CA GLU A 231 -16.33 12.00 2.51
C GLU A 231 -16.79 10.66 1.91
N ASN A 232 -16.38 10.35 0.68
CA ASN A 232 -16.68 9.07 0.02
C ASN A 232 -15.95 7.88 0.64
N PHE A 233 -14.96 8.12 1.50
CA PHE A 233 -14.15 7.10 2.18
C PHE A 233 -14.44 7.04 3.69
N LEU A 234 -15.29 7.94 4.20
CA LEU A 234 -15.67 8.00 5.61
C LEU A 234 -16.72 6.95 5.94
N GLU A 235 -16.74 6.50 7.19
CA GLU A 235 -17.87 5.73 7.72
C GLU A 235 -19.00 6.72 8.02
N TRP A 236 -19.99 6.83 7.14
CA TRP A 236 -21.15 7.68 7.38
C TRP A 236 -22.05 7.04 8.45
N GLU A 237 -22.06 7.59 9.66
CA GLU A 237 -23.05 7.25 10.66
C GLU A 237 -24.45 7.57 10.08
N SER A 238 -25.27 6.54 9.89
CA SER A 238 -26.67 6.68 9.50
C SER A 238 -27.40 7.66 10.43
N SER A 239 -27.65 8.88 9.94
CA SER A 239 -28.80 9.76 10.24
C SER A 239 -29.35 9.81 11.69
N ALA A 240 -28.50 9.91 12.72
CA ALA A 240 -28.98 9.93 14.11
C ALA A 240 -28.45 11.08 15.00
N ASN A 241 -27.63 12.01 14.50
CA ASN A 241 -26.80 12.84 15.39
C ASN A 241 -26.85 14.36 15.23
N GLU A 242 -28.02 14.95 14.93
CA GLU A 242 -28.26 16.35 15.34
C GLU A 242 -28.26 16.51 16.88
N CYS A 243 -28.48 15.43 17.64
CA CYS A 243 -28.55 15.48 19.11
C CYS A 243 -27.20 15.26 19.82
N LYS A 244 -26.25 14.51 19.24
CA LYS A 244 -24.96 14.19 19.92
C LYS A 244 -23.90 15.28 19.83
N SER A 245 -23.98 16.19 18.85
CA SER A 245 -23.06 17.34 18.72
C SER A 245 -23.07 18.27 19.95
N LYS A 246 -24.19 18.33 20.70
CA LYS A 246 -24.30 19.10 21.95
C LYS A 246 -23.63 18.42 23.15
N LEU A 247 -23.58 17.08 23.19
CA LEU A 247 -22.96 16.33 24.29
C LEU A 247 -21.42 16.36 24.19
N PHE A 248 -20.90 16.39 22.96
CA PHE A 248 -19.45 16.46 22.66
C PHE A 248 -18.72 17.67 23.27
N CYS A 249 -19.37 18.84 23.32
CA CYS A 249 -18.73 20.07 23.82
C CYS A 249 -18.69 20.18 25.35
N SER A 250 -19.54 19.44 26.07
CA SER A 250 -19.62 19.55 27.54
C SER A 250 -18.58 18.69 28.27
N LEU A 251 -18.11 17.60 27.65
CA LEU A 251 -17.14 16.67 28.24
C LEU A 251 -15.68 17.07 28.00
N ALA A 252 -15.37 17.74 26.87
CA ALA A 252 -14.02 18.23 26.58
C ALA A 252 -13.52 19.33 27.56
N ALA A 253 -14.42 19.89 28.37
CA ALA A 253 -14.11 20.90 29.39
C ALA A 253 -13.72 20.31 30.76
N ASN A 254 -13.94 19.02 31.03
CA ASN A 254 -13.89 18.47 32.40
C ASN A 254 -12.77 17.46 32.69
N ASN A 255 -11.89 17.13 31.75
CA ASN A 255 -10.75 16.25 32.03
C ASN A 255 -9.45 17.04 32.15
N SER A 256 -9.26 17.68 33.30
CA SER A 256 -7.93 18.01 33.82
C SER A 256 -7.50 16.96 34.82
N GLU A 257 -6.25 16.53 34.67
CA GLU A 257 -5.41 15.77 35.62
C GLU A 257 -5.16 14.29 35.28
N ASN A 258 -3.87 14.04 35.03
CA ASN A 258 -3.11 12.79 35.10
C ASN A 258 -3.26 11.77 33.97
N ALA A 259 -2.27 11.76 33.06
CA ALA A 259 -1.96 10.61 32.22
C ALA A 259 -0.43 10.43 32.12
N ASP A 260 0.14 9.95 33.22
CA ASP A 260 1.33 9.08 33.22
C ASP A 260 0.91 7.84 34.01
N SER A 261 0.64 6.72 33.33
CA SER A 261 0.88 5.34 33.80
C SER A 261 0.22 4.31 32.87
N ASP A 262 0.84 3.14 32.89
CA ASP A 262 0.64 1.95 32.09
C ASP A 262 -0.72 1.26 32.25
N ASP A 263 -1.07 0.47 31.23
CA ASP A 263 -1.93 -0.72 31.20
C ASP A 263 -3.11 -0.83 32.19
N ALA A 264 -4.33 -0.75 31.65
CA ALA A 264 -5.43 -1.64 32.01
C ALA A 264 -6.52 -1.61 30.93
N ASP A 265 -6.61 -2.71 30.19
CA ASP A 265 -7.79 -3.12 29.44
C ASP A 265 -8.95 -3.35 30.43
N ASN A 266 -10.05 -2.62 30.25
CA ASN A 266 -11.32 -2.92 30.89
C ASN A 266 -12.42 -2.65 29.86
N GLY A 267 -12.89 -3.73 29.25
CA GLY A 267 -14.10 -3.72 28.45
C GLY A 267 -15.31 -3.27 29.27
N LEU A 268 -16.01 -2.27 28.75
CA LEU A 268 -17.41 -1.94 29.02
C LEU A 268 -17.84 -0.95 27.93
N ASP A 269 -18.98 -1.23 27.29
CA ASP A 269 -19.62 -0.42 26.26
C ASP A 269 -19.43 1.10 26.51
N SER A 270 -18.52 1.72 25.75
CA SER A 270 -18.30 3.16 25.79
C SER A 270 -18.35 3.72 24.37
N ASP A 271 -19.25 4.66 24.15
CA ASP A 271 -19.49 5.46 22.94
C ASP A 271 -18.39 5.36 21.87
N PHE A 272 -18.75 4.74 20.73
CA PHE A 272 -17.96 4.66 19.49
C PHE A 272 -17.36 6.02 19.06
N SER A 273 -17.91 7.14 19.54
CA SER A 273 -17.52 8.48 19.14
C SER A 273 -16.29 9.03 19.86
N ASN A 274 -15.88 8.51 21.02
CA ASN A 274 -14.82 9.17 21.82
C ASN A 274 -13.41 8.59 21.61
N GLU A 275 -13.28 7.38 21.07
CA GLU A 275 -12.00 6.66 20.92
C GLU A 275 -11.04 7.33 19.91
N TYR A 276 -11.59 8.00 18.89
CA TYR A 276 -10.82 8.60 17.79
C TYR A 276 -10.61 10.11 17.95
N VAL A 277 -11.18 10.73 18.99
CA VAL A 277 -11.09 12.17 19.19
C VAL A 277 -9.66 12.55 19.53
N VAL A 278 -9.16 13.63 18.93
CA VAL A 278 -7.85 14.18 19.26
C VAL A 278 -7.98 14.96 20.57
N PRO A 279 -7.25 14.58 21.64
CA PRO A 279 -7.29 15.29 22.91
C PRO A 279 -6.89 16.77 22.77
N THR A 280 -7.59 17.66 23.49
CA THR A 280 -7.40 19.12 23.40
C THR A 280 -5.99 19.57 23.78
N ASN A 281 -5.35 18.90 24.73
CA ASN A 281 -3.96 19.14 25.10
C ASN A 281 -2.97 18.89 23.95
N LEU A 282 -3.24 17.93 23.06
CA LEU A 282 -2.44 17.70 21.86
C LEU A 282 -2.66 18.81 20.83
N VAL A 283 -3.90 19.31 20.70
CA VAL A 283 -4.22 20.45 19.83
C VAL A 283 -3.49 21.72 20.30
N ASP A 284 -3.50 21.99 21.62
CA ASP A 284 -2.82 23.14 22.20
C ASP A 284 -1.30 23.08 21.94
N ARG A 285 -0.70 21.90 22.11
CA ARG A 285 0.74 21.71 21.98
C ARG A 285 1.22 21.64 20.53
N TRP A 286 0.46 20.99 19.65
CA TRP A 286 0.93 20.60 18.31
C TRP A 286 0.07 21.10 17.15
N GLY A 287 -0.98 21.89 17.41
CA GLY A 287 -1.95 22.31 16.38
C GLY A 287 -1.34 22.89 15.10
N ASP A 288 -0.27 23.70 15.20
CA ASP A 288 0.40 24.30 14.03
C ASP A 288 1.09 23.27 13.11
N ALA A 289 1.38 22.08 13.64
CA ALA A 289 2.07 21.00 12.94
C ALA A 289 1.12 19.88 12.49
N MET A 290 -0.17 20.03 12.75
CA MET A 290 -1.20 19.08 12.33
C MET A 290 -1.61 19.39 10.89
N ASP A 291 -1.64 18.36 10.05
CA ASP A 291 -2.29 18.43 8.74
C ASP A 291 -3.78 18.11 8.95
N ILE A 292 -4.63 19.13 8.81
CA ILE A 292 -6.07 19.03 9.06
C ILE A 292 -6.80 19.01 7.72
N VAL A 293 -7.68 18.03 7.55
CA VAL A 293 -8.51 17.87 6.36
C VAL A 293 -9.99 17.88 6.73
N PHE A 294 -10.83 18.17 5.75
CA PHE A 294 -12.28 18.21 5.86
C PHE A 294 -12.91 17.13 4.97
N PRO A 295 -14.19 16.78 5.16
CA PRO A 295 -14.88 15.80 4.30
C PRO A 295 -14.81 16.13 2.80
N TYR A 296 -14.89 17.41 2.44
CA TYR A 296 -14.77 17.88 1.05
C TYR A 296 -13.33 17.97 0.53
N SER A 297 -12.31 17.78 1.39
CA SER A 297 -10.93 17.81 0.96
C SER A 297 -10.65 16.71 -0.07
N LYS A 298 -9.76 17.01 -1.02
CA LYS A 298 -9.41 16.12 -2.15
C LYS A 298 -8.06 15.42 -1.94
N ARG A 299 -7.49 15.53 -0.74
CA ARG A 299 -6.20 14.97 -0.38
C ARG A 299 -6.03 14.87 1.13
N CYS A 300 -5.46 13.76 1.59
CA CYS A 300 -4.86 13.60 2.91
C CYS A 300 -3.39 13.11 2.81
N CYS A 301 -2.63 13.29 3.89
CA CYS A 301 -1.25 12.82 4.05
C CYS A 301 -1.16 11.30 4.12
N CYS A 302 0.04 10.78 3.82
CA CYS A 302 0.41 9.38 4.04
C CYS A 302 0.23 8.99 5.51
N PHE A 303 -0.50 7.89 5.77
CA PHE A 303 -0.54 7.29 7.10
C PHE A 303 0.71 6.45 7.31
N THR A 304 1.42 6.72 8.40
CA THR A 304 2.61 5.99 8.82
C THR A 304 2.26 5.00 9.92
N LYS A 305 3.16 4.06 10.22
CA LYS A 305 2.97 3.09 11.31
C LYS A 305 2.76 3.72 12.71
N SER A 306 3.08 5.00 12.87
CA SER A 306 2.97 5.74 14.12
C SER A 306 1.74 6.63 14.18
N TYR A 307 0.85 6.57 13.17
CA TYR A 307 -0.46 7.22 13.23
C TYR A 307 -1.23 6.76 14.47
N TYR A 308 -2.10 7.62 15.02
CA TYR A 308 -2.75 7.47 16.34
C TYR A 308 -1.83 7.62 17.56
N ARG A 309 -0.53 7.31 17.46
CA ARG A 309 0.45 7.53 18.56
C ARG A 309 0.98 8.96 18.57
N TYR A 310 1.28 9.52 17.41
CA TYR A 310 1.75 10.89 17.27
C TYR A 310 0.86 11.63 16.29
N VAL A 311 0.66 12.93 16.53
CA VAL A 311 -0.13 13.83 15.68
C VAL A 311 0.70 14.52 14.59
N LYS A 312 2.01 14.62 14.79
CA LYS A 312 2.91 15.34 13.88
C LYS A 312 3.52 14.37 12.86
N GLY A 313 3.29 14.63 11.59
CA GLY A 313 4.00 13.97 10.48
C GLY A 313 3.67 12.48 10.30
N THR A 314 2.54 12.01 10.83
CA THR A 314 2.12 10.60 10.79
C THR A 314 0.90 10.33 9.92
N GLY A 315 0.19 11.38 9.49
CA GLY A 315 -1.05 11.33 8.71
C GLY A 315 -1.92 12.57 8.99
N SER A 316 -2.97 12.77 8.22
CA SER A 316 -3.92 13.87 8.43
C SER A 316 -4.90 13.58 9.57
N LEU A 317 -5.50 14.63 10.12
CA LEU A 317 -6.62 14.56 11.07
C LEU A 317 -7.88 15.12 10.41
N LEU A 318 -9.04 14.53 10.69
CA LEU A 318 -10.31 14.96 10.12
C LEU A 318 -11.01 15.97 11.07
N ALA A 319 -11.38 17.13 10.53
CA ALA A 319 -12.29 18.06 11.18
C ALA A 319 -13.74 17.63 10.95
N THR A 320 -14.50 17.44 12.04
CA THR A 320 -15.92 17.03 11.98
C THR A 320 -16.89 18.20 12.00
N LYS A 321 -16.42 19.41 12.35
CA LYS A 321 -17.19 20.65 12.25
C LYS A 321 -16.58 21.59 11.22
N GLN A 322 -17.46 22.27 10.47
CA GLN A 322 -17.03 23.35 9.58
C GLN A 322 -16.61 24.57 10.41
N GLY A 323 -15.44 25.10 10.11
CA GLY A 323 -14.91 26.31 10.74
C GLY A 323 -13.73 26.87 9.97
N ASN A 324 -13.55 28.19 10.01
CA ASN A 324 -12.37 28.81 9.43
C ASN A 324 -11.19 28.65 10.40
N ILE A 325 -10.07 28.11 9.91
CA ILE A 325 -8.80 28.05 10.64
C ILE A 325 -8.23 29.47 10.71
N LYS A 326 -8.64 30.25 11.71
CA LYS A 326 -8.15 31.64 11.92
C LYS A 326 -7.15 31.74 13.07
N SER A 327 -7.18 30.80 14.02
CA SER A 327 -6.28 30.76 15.18
C SER A 327 -6.24 29.38 15.84
N LYS A 328 -5.27 29.11 16.74
CA LYS A 328 -5.26 27.89 17.57
C LYS A 328 -6.53 27.70 18.40
N ALA A 329 -7.11 28.79 18.90
CA ALA A 329 -8.37 28.74 19.65
C ALA A 329 -9.51 28.19 18.77
N SER A 330 -9.54 28.54 17.47
CA SER A 330 -10.53 28.01 16.52
C SER A 330 -10.34 26.53 16.16
N LEU A 331 -9.19 25.91 16.46
CA LEU A 331 -8.96 24.49 16.18
C LEU A 331 -9.74 23.57 17.12
N LYS A 332 -10.00 24.01 18.36
CA LYS A 332 -10.81 23.26 19.33
C LYS A 332 -12.26 23.12 18.85
N ASP A 333 -12.75 24.12 18.13
CA ASP A 333 -14.11 24.16 17.60
C ASP A 333 -14.31 23.21 16.40
N LEU A 334 -13.22 22.75 15.78
CA LEU A 334 -13.26 21.83 14.63
C LEU A 334 -13.52 20.37 15.01
N CYS A 335 -13.47 20.03 16.31
CA CYS A 335 -13.67 18.68 16.82
C CYS A 335 -12.84 17.63 16.04
N LEU A 336 -11.51 17.81 16.07
CA LEU A 336 -10.56 16.97 15.34
C LEU A 336 -10.62 15.51 15.80
N ARG A 337 -10.61 14.58 14.85
CA ARG A 337 -10.47 13.14 15.10
C ARG A 337 -9.45 12.50 14.18
N TYR A 338 -8.91 11.37 14.60
CA TYR A 338 -8.21 10.45 13.71
C TYR A 338 -9.20 9.80 12.73
N PHE A 339 -8.72 9.43 11.54
CA PHE A 339 -9.45 8.52 10.66
C PHE A 339 -9.56 7.15 11.34
N THR A 340 -10.73 6.51 11.31
CA THR A 340 -10.88 5.16 11.88
C THR A 340 -10.04 4.16 11.07
N PRO A 341 -9.73 2.97 11.61
CA PRO A 341 -9.04 1.93 10.84
C PRO A 341 -9.77 1.58 9.54
N ARG A 342 -11.11 1.57 9.53
CA ARG A 342 -11.89 1.25 8.33
C ARG A 342 -11.80 2.37 7.29
N GLU A 343 -11.79 3.63 7.71
CA GLU A 343 -11.60 4.77 6.79
C GLU A 343 -10.19 4.78 6.19
N VAL A 344 -9.16 4.47 6.99
CA VAL A 344 -7.78 4.28 6.49
C VAL A 344 -7.73 3.13 5.48
N ALA A 345 -8.40 2.02 5.77
CA ALA A 345 -8.50 0.89 4.86
C ALA A 345 -9.19 1.25 3.53
N ASN A 346 -10.24 2.08 3.56
CA ASN A 346 -10.93 2.58 2.38
C ASN A 346 -10.01 3.47 1.52
N LEU A 347 -9.21 4.33 2.15
CA LEU A 347 -8.21 5.16 1.46
C LEU A 347 -7.07 4.33 0.84
N HIS A 348 -6.78 3.16 1.39
CA HIS A 348 -5.92 2.15 0.78
C HIS A 348 -6.65 1.25 -0.23
N SER A 349 -7.97 1.42 -0.42
CA SER A 349 -8.85 0.61 -1.27
C SER A 349 -8.93 -0.88 -0.89
N PHE A 350 -8.76 -1.22 0.39
CA PHE A 350 -9.11 -2.56 0.87
C PHE A 350 -10.63 -2.80 0.75
N PRO A 351 -11.06 -4.01 0.42
CA PRO A 351 -12.48 -4.29 0.23
C PRO A 351 -13.29 -4.14 1.52
N ALA A 352 -14.60 -3.98 1.37
CA ALA A 352 -15.51 -3.69 2.48
C ALA A 352 -15.59 -4.84 3.51
N ASP A 353 -15.32 -6.07 3.08
CA ASP A 353 -15.30 -7.27 3.91
C ASP A 353 -13.97 -7.50 4.65
N PHE A 354 -12.91 -6.74 4.33
CA PHE A 354 -11.66 -6.75 5.10
C PHE A 354 -11.91 -6.40 6.56
N LYS A 355 -11.44 -7.26 7.48
CA LYS A 355 -11.62 -7.10 8.92
C LYS A 355 -10.36 -7.45 9.70
N PHE A 356 -10.19 -6.81 10.85
CA PHE A 356 -9.21 -7.24 11.84
C PHE A 356 -9.84 -8.27 12.80
N PRO A 357 -9.07 -9.27 13.25
CA PRO A 357 -9.42 -10.07 14.40
C PRO A 357 -9.65 -9.21 15.65
N GLN A 358 -10.50 -9.68 16.56
CA GLN A 358 -10.88 -8.92 17.76
C GLN A 358 -9.68 -8.63 18.68
N HIS A 359 -8.72 -9.55 18.79
CA HIS A 359 -7.55 -9.40 19.67
C HIS A 359 -6.50 -8.41 19.16
N VAL A 360 -6.57 -7.98 17.90
CA VAL A 360 -5.63 -7.00 17.34
C VAL A 360 -6.04 -5.60 17.82
N SER A 361 -5.21 -5.02 18.69
CA SER A 361 -5.44 -3.71 19.31
C SER A 361 -5.48 -2.57 18.28
N LEU A 362 -6.15 -1.47 18.60
CA LEU A 362 -6.28 -0.32 17.71
C LEU A 362 -4.91 0.21 17.23
N ARG A 363 -3.93 0.28 18.12
CA ARG A 363 -2.56 0.73 17.79
C ARG A 363 -1.87 -0.23 16.81
N GLN A 364 -2.06 -1.53 16.94
CA GLN A 364 -1.54 -2.51 15.99
C GLN A 364 -2.22 -2.36 14.62
N ARG A 365 -3.54 -2.12 14.57
CA ARG A 365 -4.27 -1.89 13.30
C ARG A 365 -3.68 -0.73 12.50
N TYR A 366 -3.46 0.42 13.14
CA TYR A 366 -2.83 1.57 12.48
C TYR A 366 -1.38 1.30 12.08
N ALA A 367 -0.62 0.57 12.90
CA ALA A 367 0.75 0.20 12.56
C ALA A 367 0.80 -0.69 11.30
N LEU A 368 -0.12 -1.66 11.20
CA LEU A 368 -0.24 -2.56 10.06
C LEU A 368 -0.66 -1.80 8.78
N PHE A 369 -1.67 -0.92 8.83
CA PHE A 369 -2.01 -0.09 7.68
C PHE A 369 -0.90 0.87 7.26
N GLY A 370 -0.22 1.49 8.23
CA GLY A 370 0.89 2.38 7.96
C GLY A 370 2.02 1.71 7.16
N ASN A 371 2.22 0.40 7.37
CA ASN A 371 3.18 -0.43 6.63
C ASN A 371 2.59 -1.08 5.37
N SER A 372 1.28 -1.04 5.15
CA SER A 372 0.62 -1.70 4.02
C SER A 372 0.78 -0.93 2.70
N LEU A 373 0.45 -1.57 1.58
CA LEU A 373 0.41 -0.95 0.25
C LEU A 373 -0.98 -0.39 -0.06
N SER A 374 -1.10 0.36 -1.17
CA SER A 374 -2.41 0.82 -1.67
C SER A 374 -2.94 -0.17 -2.71
N VAL A 375 -4.05 -0.84 -2.41
CA VAL A 375 -4.70 -1.80 -3.32
C VAL A 375 -5.11 -1.10 -4.62
N GLY A 376 -5.61 0.14 -4.53
CA GLY A 376 -6.06 0.92 -5.67
C GLY A 376 -4.95 1.33 -6.65
N VAL A 377 -3.68 1.25 -6.23
CA VAL A 377 -2.52 1.48 -7.11
C VAL A 377 -1.94 0.15 -7.61
N VAL A 378 -1.81 -0.82 -6.72
CA VAL A 378 -1.15 -2.10 -7.02
C VAL A 378 -2.01 -3.00 -7.91
N ALA A 379 -3.34 -2.99 -7.77
CA ALA A 379 -4.21 -3.81 -8.60
C ALA A 379 -4.12 -3.46 -10.10
N PRO A 380 -4.21 -2.18 -10.52
CA PRO A 380 -3.95 -1.80 -11.92
C PRO A 380 -2.56 -2.21 -12.44
N LEU A 381 -1.52 -2.08 -11.61
CA LEU A 381 -0.16 -2.49 -12.00
C LEU A 381 -0.03 -4.01 -12.16
N LEU A 382 -0.62 -4.80 -11.26
CA LEU A 382 -0.63 -6.25 -11.38
C LEU A 382 -1.42 -6.68 -12.62
N ARG A 383 -2.56 -6.05 -12.89
CA ARG A 383 -3.29 -6.27 -14.15
C ARG A 383 -2.37 -6.05 -15.35
N TYR A 384 -1.66 -4.93 -15.40
CA TYR A 384 -0.70 -4.64 -16.47
C TYR A 384 0.46 -5.64 -16.55
N LEU A 385 1.00 -6.09 -15.41
CA LEU A 385 2.06 -7.10 -15.35
C LEU A 385 1.62 -8.43 -15.96
N PHE A 386 0.40 -8.90 -15.67
CA PHE A 386 -0.09 -10.19 -16.16
C PHE A 386 -0.73 -10.12 -17.57
N MET A 387 -0.92 -8.93 -18.15
CA MET A 387 -1.44 -8.79 -19.51
C MET A 387 -0.45 -9.34 -20.54
N GLU A 388 -0.95 -10.12 -21.48
CA GLU A 388 -0.19 -10.56 -22.65
C GLU A 388 0.06 -9.39 -23.63
N ALA A 389 1.17 -9.44 -24.35
CA ALA A 389 1.39 -8.52 -25.46
C ALA A 389 0.41 -8.87 -26.60
N PRO A 390 -0.13 -7.86 -27.31
CA PRO A 390 -1.01 -8.12 -28.44
C PRO A 390 -0.30 -9.00 -29.46
N THR A 391 -0.92 -10.10 -29.86
CA THR A 391 -0.43 -10.94 -30.96
C THR A 391 -0.38 -10.06 -32.21
N PRO A 392 0.74 -9.98 -32.95
CA PRO A 392 0.77 -9.24 -34.20
C PRO A 392 -0.30 -9.83 -35.13
N MET A 393 -1.26 -9.01 -35.55
CA MET A 393 -2.23 -9.40 -36.57
C MET A 393 -1.43 -9.77 -37.83
N THR A 394 -1.34 -11.06 -38.12
CA THR A 394 -0.85 -11.54 -39.42
C THR A 394 -1.83 -11.08 -40.47
N HIS A 395 -1.47 -10.01 -41.19
CA HIS A 395 -2.18 -9.56 -42.39
C HIS A 395 -1.86 -10.46 -43.59
#